data_AF-A0A3M3G089-F1
#
_entry.id   AF-A0A3M3G089-F1
#
_cell.length_a   1.000
_cell.length_b   1.000
_cell.length_c   1.000
_cell.angle_alpha   90.00
_cell.angle_beta   90.00
_cell.angle_gamma   90.00
#
_symmetry.space_group_name_H-M   'P 1'
#
loop_
_entity.id
_entity.type
_entity.pdbx_description
1 polymer ?
#
loop_
_entity_poly.entity_id
_entity_poly.type
_entity_poly.pdbx_seq_one_letter_code
_entity_poly.pdbx_strand_id
1 'polypeptide(L)'
;MAPTCNHRVSRPGLIASIRASKPGLFANQGLAESARDLYNSFNREDPLPAQIHALWLPLAENGKIEIEFVGQPSERFDALMILSEGHIRCLGLAILLAKNLAENCPVVIFDDVVNAIDDEHRDGIWRTFFESGLLDNKQVILTSHAEEFLHRIQQELGAERASQIRLYRFLPHQGEYHLRIDTDPPTKNYVLLAQASVHAEEKREALRHSRAAIESLTDRAWTWLGKKHDGALEIKLSGPRANWELNNKCVKLRSAMRKIPNPHQGVQAILAGLDALLDRSGTSIEWRYLNGGTHDSQRDHEFDRAAVRTIMDAASTIDSGLEALRNG
;
A
#
# COMPACT_ATOMS: atom_id res chain seq x y z
N MET A 1 6.57 -44.40 7.90
CA MET A 1 7.02 -43.86 6.60
C MET A 1 5.87 -43.11 5.98
N ALA A 2 5.88 -41.78 6.06
CA ALA A 2 4.84 -40.92 5.50
C ALA A 2 5.13 -40.68 4.01
N PRO A 3 4.12 -40.71 3.12
CA PRO A 3 4.32 -40.33 1.73
C PRO A 3 4.38 -38.80 1.61
N THR A 4 5.34 -38.34 0.83
CA THR A 4 5.60 -36.94 0.50
C THR A 4 4.48 -36.39 -0.40
N CYS A 5 3.80 -35.35 0.07
CA CYS A 5 2.79 -34.63 -0.72
C CYS A 5 3.49 -33.58 -1.58
N ASN A 6 3.56 -33.85 -2.89
CA ASN A 6 4.13 -32.94 -3.88
C ASN A 6 2.98 -32.14 -4.52
N HIS A 7 2.65 -30.97 -3.97
CA HIS A 7 1.61 -30.09 -4.53
C HIS A 7 2.20 -29.15 -5.58
N ARG A 8 2.37 -29.63 -6.82
CA ARG A 8 2.28 -28.76 -8.00
C ARG A 8 0.82 -28.69 -8.40
N VAL A 9 0.12 -27.67 -7.95
CA VAL A 9 -1.26 -27.42 -8.35
C VAL A 9 -1.27 -26.50 -9.57
N SER A 10 -1.00 -27.03 -10.75
CA SER A 10 -1.52 -26.42 -11.98
C SER A 10 -3.02 -26.66 -11.97
N ARG A 11 -3.83 -25.64 -11.64
CA ARG A 11 -5.32 -25.73 -11.61
C ARG A 11 -5.88 -25.50 -13.02
N PRO A 12 -6.29 -26.54 -13.79
CA PRO A 12 -7.04 -26.37 -15.05
C PRO A 12 -8.41 -25.68 -14.89
N GLY A 13 -8.92 -25.52 -13.66
CA GLY A 13 -10.20 -24.87 -13.39
C GLY A 13 -10.23 -23.34 -13.60
N LEU A 14 -9.08 -22.66 -13.60
CA LEU A 14 -9.04 -21.21 -13.80
C LEU A 14 -9.49 -20.84 -15.21
N ILE A 15 -8.97 -21.54 -16.22
CA ILE A 15 -9.31 -21.36 -17.64
C ILE A 15 -10.78 -21.73 -17.91
N ALA A 16 -11.30 -22.77 -17.24
CA ALA A 16 -12.72 -23.14 -17.35
C ALA A 16 -13.65 -22.05 -16.79
N SER A 17 -13.27 -21.40 -15.68
CA SER A 17 -14.04 -20.27 -15.11
C SER A 17 -14.01 -19.02 -15.99
N ILE A 18 -12.93 -18.83 -16.78
CA ILE A 18 -12.81 -17.73 -17.76
C ILE A 18 -13.86 -17.87 -18.88
N ARG A 19 -14.27 -19.10 -19.20
CA ARG A 19 -15.15 -19.41 -20.34
C ARG A 19 -16.65 -19.32 -20.07
N ALA A 20 -17.07 -19.36 -18.80
CA ALA A 20 -18.49 -19.43 -18.44
C ALA A 20 -19.28 -18.14 -18.73
N SER A 21 -18.61 -17.03 -19.03
CA SER A 21 -19.20 -15.75 -19.42
C SER A 21 -19.16 -15.57 -20.94
N LYS A 22 -20.33 -15.69 -21.58
CA LYS A 22 -20.70 -15.41 -22.99
C LYS A 22 -19.59 -15.45 -24.08
N PRO A 23 -19.70 -16.32 -25.11
CA PRO A 23 -18.77 -16.34 -26.22
C PRO A 23 -18.99 -15.14 -27.15
N GLY A 24 -18.08 -14.18 -27.12
CA GLY A 24 -17.93 -13.15 -28.15
C GLY A 24 -16.46 -12.84 -28.34
N LEU A 25 -15.97 -12.94 -29.59
CA LEU A 25 -14.58 -12.62 -29.96
C LEU A 25 -14.17 -11.19 -29.50
N PHE A 26 -15.15 -10.28 -29.45
CA PHE A 26 -15.00 -8.89 -28.98
C PHE A 26 -14.91 -8.74 -27.46
N ALA A 27 -15.54 -9.63 -26.68
CA ALA A 27 -15.42 -9.62 -25.22
C ALA A 27 -14.01 -10.01 -24.75
N ASN A 28 -13.35 -10.89 -25.51
CA ASN A 28 -11.99 -11.34 -25.22
C ASN A 28 -10.91 -10.30 -25.59
N GLN A 29 -11.17 -9.43 -26.58
CA GLN A 29 -10.22 -8.37 -26.94
C GLN A 29 -10.12 -7.31 -25.84
N GLY A 30 -11.26 -6.79 -25.35
CA GLY A 30 -11.25 -5.83 -24.24
C GLY A 30 -10.71 -6.42 -22.93
N LEU A 31 -10.94 -7.72 -22.69
CA LEU A 31 -10.36 -8.42 -21.55
C LEU A 31 -8.83 -8.52 -21.65
N ALA A 32 -8.30 -8.84 -22.83
CA ALA A 32 -6.87 -8.99 -23.04
C ALA A 32 -6.13 -7.64 -22.94
N GLU A 33 -6.71 -6.57 -23.47
CA GLU A 33 -6.19 -5.20 -23.31
C GLU A 33 -6.17 -4.79 -21.83
N SER A 34 -7.28 -4.99 -21.11
CA SER A 34 -7.36 -4.68 -19.68
C SER A 34 -6.36 -5.51 -18.86
N ALA A 35 -6.20 -6.80 -19.16
CA ALA A 35 -5.23 -7.65 -18.49
C ALA A 35 -3.78 -7.24 -18.78
N ARG A 36 -3.46 -6.83 -20.02
CA ARG A 36 -2.15 -6.25 -20.35
C ARG A 36 -1.87 -5.00 -19.53
N ASP A 37 -2.82 -4.07 -19.47
CA ASP A 37 -2.63 -2.80 -18.77
C ASP A 37 -2.45 -3.01 -17.27
N LEU A 38 -3.21 -3.93 -16.68
CA LEU A 38 -3.04 -4.35 -15.30
C LEU A 38 -1.68 -5.01 -15.06
N TYR A 39 -1.25 -5.92 -15.93
CA TYR A 39 0.07 -6.55 -15.84
C TYR A 39 1.19 -5.51 -15.86
N ASN A 40 1.19 -4.59 -16.82
CA ASN A 40 2.22 -3.54 -16.90
C ASN A 40 2.15 -2.60 -15.69
N SER A 41 0.96 -2.38 -15.10
CA SER A 41 0.81 -1.58 -13.88
C SER A 41 1.36 -2.28 -12.63
N PHE A 42 1.25 -3.61 -12.58
CA PHE A 42 1.87 -4.44 -11.54
C PHE A 42 3.40 -4.42 -11.67
N ASN A 43 3.92 -4.50 -12.88
CA ASN A 43 5.37 -4.54 -13.16
C ASN A 43 5.89 -3.19 -13.67
N ARG A 44 5.45 -2.09 -13.06
CA ARG A 44 5.74 -0.72 -13.51
C ARG A 44 7.22 -0.33 -13.50
N GLU A 45 8.03 -1.05 -12.72
CA GLU A 45 9.48 -0.86 -12.63
C GLU A 45 10.23 -1.60 -13.75
N ASP A 46 9.52 -2.44 -14.52
CA ASP A 46 10.11 -3.11 -15.68
C ASP A 46 10.53 -2.07 -16.73
N PRO A 47 11.71 -2.26 -17.33
CA PRO A 47 12.16 -1.38 -18.40
C PRO A 47 11.19 -1.46 -19.57
N LEU A 48 10.94 -0.33 -20.25
CA LEU A 48 9.96 -0.23 -21.32
C LEU A 48 10.02 -1.38 -22.36
N PRO A 49 11.21 -1.84 -22.83
CA PRO A 49 11.29 -2.97 -23.77
C PRO A 49 10.73 -4.30 -23.24
N ALA A 50 10.71 -4.51 -21.92
CA ALA A 50 10.22 -5.73 -21.27
C ALA A 50 8.71 -5.69 -20.96
N GLN A 51 8.06 -4.54 -21.16
CA GLN A 51 6.61 -4.43 -20.98
C GLN A 51 5.85 -5.14 -22.11
N ILE A 52 4.63 -5.61 -21.80
CA ILE A 52 3.79 -6.29 -22.78
C ILE A 52 3.11 -5.24 -23.66
N HIS A 53 3.33 -5.33 -24.97
CA HIS A 53 2.65 -4.51 -25.98
C HIS A 53 1.25 -5.05 -26.29
N ALA A 54 1.12 -6.37 -26.46
CA ALA A 54 -0.14 -7.04 -26.75
C ALA A 54 -0.21 -8.42 -26.06
N LEU A 55 -1.43 -8.80 -25.66
CA LEU A 55 -1.75 -10.05 -24.99
C LEU A 55 -2.88 -10.74 -25.75
N TRP A 56 -2.76 -12.06 -25.96
CA TRP A 56 -3.83 -12.89 -26.52
C TRP A 56 -4.19 -14.01 -25.56
N LEU A 57 -5.47 -14.05 -25.20
CA LEU A 57 -6.03 -15.09 -24.34
C LEU A 57 -6.49 -16.28 -25.18
N PRO A 58 -6.34 -17.52 -24.67
CA PRO A 58 -6.67 -18.71 -25.41
C PRO A 58 -8.18 -18.85 -25.65
N LEU A 59 -8.57 -19.09 -26.90
CA LEU A 59 -9.96 -19.35 -27.29
C LEU A 59 -10.35 -20.82 -27.08
N ALA A 60 -9.39 -21.75 -27.25
CA ALA A 60 -9.58 -23.19 -27.12
C ALA A 60 -9.01 -23.74 -25.79
N GLU A 61 -9.50 -24.91 -25.39
CA GLU A 61 -9.00 -25.59 -24.19
C GLU A 61 -7.58 -26.07 -24.52
N ASN A 62 -6.63 -25.85 -23.59
CA ASN A 62 -5.19 -26.02 -23.84
C ASN A 62 -4.58 -25.05 -24.87
N GLY A 63 -5.30 -23.97 -25.23
CA GLY A 63 -4.71 -22.88 -25.99
C GLY A 63 -3.61 -22.17 -25.20
N LYS A 64 -2.64 -21.59 -25.91
CA LYS A 64 -1.55 -20.82 -25.32
C LYS A 64 -2.00 -19.40 -24.99
N ILE A 65 -1.42 -18.85 -23.92
CA ILE A 65 -1.45 -17.40 -23.69
C ILE A 65 -0.25 -16.83 -24.44
N GLU A 66 -0.51 -15.96 -25.41
CA GLU A 66 0.56 -15.36 -26.21
C GLU A 66 0.76 -13.91 -25.81
N ILE A 67 2.01 -13.46 -25.79
CA ILE A 67 2.39 -12.08 -25.51
C ILE A 67 3.35 -11.56 -26.58
N GLU A 68 3.33 -10.25 -26.78
CA GLU A 68 4.29 -9.51 -27.59
C GLU A 68 4.91 -8.42 -26.71
N PHE A 69 6.24 -8.33 -26.70
CA PHE A 69 6.97 -7.33 -25.92
C PHE A 69 7.16 -6.04 -26.71
N VAL A 70 7.20 -4.90 -26.04
CA VAL A 70 7.47 -3.60 -26.67
C VAL A 70 8.83 -3.58 -27.37
N GLY A 71 9.84 -4.25 -26.81
CA GLY A 71 11.18 -4.33 -27.39
C GLY A 71 11.31 -5.25 -28.61
N GLN A 72 10.35 -6.13 -28.83
CA GLN A 72 10.33 -7.11 -29.91
C GLN A 72 8.95 -7.09 -30.59
N PRO A 73 8.59 -5.97 -31.24
CA PRO A 73 7.29 -5.84 -31.87
C PRO A 73 7.16 -6.86 -33.01
N SER A 74 5.95 -7.36 -33.21
CA SER A 74 5.56 -8.40 -34.17
C SER A 74 6.09 -9.82 -33.89
N GLU A 75 6.75 -10.05 -32.75
CA GLU A 75 7.16 -11.39 -32.31
C GLU A 75 6.24 -11.90 -31.18
N ARG A 76 5.68 -13.10 -31.36
CA ARG A 76 4.77 -13.73 -30.38
C ARG A 76 5.48 -14.80 -29.58
N PHE A 77 5.32 -14.72 -28.26
CA PHE A 77 5.87 -15.68 -27.33
C PHE A 77 4.77 -16.37 -26.55
N ASP A 78 5.00 -17.64 -26.24
CA ASP A 78 4.20 -18.38 -25.26
C ASP A 78 4.55 -17.86 -23.85
N ALA A 79 3.59 -17.17 -23.22
CA ALA A 79 3.81 -16.49 -21.95
C ALA A 79 4.31 -17.45 -20.86
N LEU A 80 3.82 -18.68 -20.83
CA LEU A 80 4.19 -19.69 -19.83
C LEU A 80 5.61 -20.23 -20.03
N MET A 81 6.20 -20.04 -21.21
CA MET A 81 7.54 -20.51 -21.54
C MET A 81 8.61 -19.43 -21.30
N ILE A 82 8.26 -18.16 -21.46
CA ILE A 82 9.20 -17.03 -21.41
C ILE A 82 9.19 -16.29 -20.07
N LEU A 83 8.04 -16.20 -19.40
CA LEU A 83 7.90 -15.42 -18.16
C LEU A 83 8.45 -16.19 -16.96
N SER A 84 9.05 -15.48 -16.01
CA SER A 84 9.42 -16.05 -14.71
C SER A 84 8.16 -16.40 -13.91
N GLU A 85 8.33 -17.20 -12.86
CA GLU A 85 7.21 -17.60 -12.00
C GLU A 85 6.47 -16.39 -11.41
N GLY A 86 7.19 -15.36 -10.94
CA GLY A 86 6.60 -14.11 -10.45
C GLY A 86 5.71 -13.43 -11.50
N HIS A 87 6.24 -13.25 -12.71
CA HIS A 87 5.50 -12.66 -13.83
C HIS A 87 4.29 -13.50 -14.26
N ILE A 88 4.38 -14.83 -14.24
CA ILE A 88 3.23 -15.71 -14.52
C ILE A 88 2.13 -15.49 -13.48
N ARG A 89 2.48 -15.34 -12.20
CA ARG A 89 1.50 -15.05 -11.14
C ARG A 89 0.88 -13.66 -11.31
N CYS A 90 1.68 -12.63 -11.64
CA CYS A 90 1.20 -11.29 -11.97
C CYS A 90 0.22 -11.31 -13.17
N LEU A 91 0.54 -12.08 -14.22
CA LEU A 91 -0.32 -12.23 -15.39
C LEU A 91 -1.63 -12.93 -15.06
N GLY A 92 -1.58 -14.01 -14.28
CA GLY A 92 -2.78 -14.69 -13.81
C GLY A 92 -3.69 -13.77 -12.99
N LEU A 93 -3.10 -12.98 -12.08
CA LEU A 93 -3.81 -11.98 -11.30
C LEU A 93 -4.42 -10.88 -12.17
N ALA A 94 -3.69 -10.39 -13.17
CA ALA A 94 -4.15 -9.35 -14.08
C ALA A 94 -5.36 -9.82 -14.90
N ILE A 95 -5.32 -11.06 -15.40
CA ILE A 95 -6.43 -11.67 -16.14
C ILE A 95 -7.66 -11.82 -15.23
N LEU A 96 -7.48 -12.29 -14.00
CA LEU A 96 -8.59 -12.47 -13.05
C LEU A 96 -9.25 -11.14 -12.67
N LEU A 97 -8.45 -10.09 -12.48
CA LEU A 97 -8.96 -8.76 -12.16
C LEU A 97 -9.61 -8.09 -13.36
N ALA A 98 -9.02 -8.19 -14.56
CA ALA A 98 -9.65 -7.74 -15.79
C ALA A 98 -11.03 -8.39 -15.97
N LYS A 99 -11.13 -9.69 -15.65
CA LYS A 99 -12.41 -10.42 -15.68
C LYS A 99 -13.38 -9.92 -14.61
N ASN A 100 -12.92 -9.72 -13.37
CA ASN A 100 -13.73 -9.18 -12.29
C ASN A 100 -14.30 -7.78 -12.62
N LEU A 101 -13.52 -6.94 -13.30
CA LEU A 101 -13.94 -5.61 -13.75
C LEU A 101 -14.96 -5.71 -14.88
N ALA A 102 -14.69 -6.54 -15.90
CA ALA A 102 -15.60 -6.77 -17.01
C ALA A 102 -16.97 -7.33 -16.57
N GLU A 103 -16.98 -8.20 -15.55
CA GLU A 103 -18.20 -8.80 -14.98
C GLU A 103 -18.82 -7.95 -13.87
N ASN A 104 -18.17 -6.86 -13.46
CA ASN A 104 -18.54 -6.01 -12.33
C ASN A 104 -18.87 -6.80 -11.05
N CYS A 105 -18.06 -7.82 -10.74
CA CYS A 105 -18.26 -8.66 -9.57
C CYS A 105 -18.10 -7.83 -8.27
N PRO A 106 -19.06 -7.89 -7.32
CA PRO A 106 -19.08 -6.99 -6.16
C PRO A 106 -18.09 -7.39 -5.05
N VAL A 107 -17.57 -8.61 -5.08
CA VAL A 107 -16.66 -9.15 -4.06
C VAL A 107 -15.39 -9.66 -4.72
N VAL A 108 -14.24 -9.38 -4.10
CA VAL A 108 -12.92 -9.93 -4.45
C VAL A 108 -12.34 -10.60 -3.22
N ILE A 109 -11.97 -11.88 -3.36
CA ILE A 109 -11.36 -12.65 -2.28
C ILE A 109 -9.93 -12.97 -2.67
N PHE A 110 -8.99 -12.48 -1.89
CA PHE A 110 -7.59 -12.83 -2.01
C PHE A 110 -7.20 -13.81 -0.91
N ASP A 111 -6.88 -15.04 -1.31
CA ASP A 111 -6.45 -16.09 -0.39
C ASP A 111 -4.92 -16.20 -0.39
N ASP A 112 -4.31 -15.90 0.76
CA ASP A 112 -2.86 -15.99 1.01
C ASP A 112 -2.00 -15.21 0.02
N VAL A 113 -2.26 -13.90 -0.06
CA VAL A 113 -1.66 -12.97 -1.04
C VAL A 113 -0.13 -13.02 -1.07
N VAL A 114 0.48 -13.19 0.09
CA VAL A 114 1.94 -13.18 0.29
C VAL A 114 2.58 -14.36 -0.43
N ASN A 115 1.95 -15.54 -0.40
CA ASN A 115 2.48 -16.70 -1.13
C ASN A 115 2.23 -16.60 -2.64
N ALA A 116 1.21 -15.86 -3.04
CA ALA A 116 0.85 -15.67 -4.45
C ALA A 116 1.73 -14.61 -5.16
N ILE A 117 2.41 -13.73 -4.45
CA ILE A 117 3.12 -12.59 -5.04
C ILE A 117 4.51 -12.45 -4.42
N ASP A 118 5.54 -12.39 -5.26
CA ASP A 118 6.93 -12.17 -4.84
C ASP A 118 7.15 -10.74 -4.30
N ASP A 119 8.12 -10.56 -3.41
CA ASP A 119 8.38 -9.28 -2.73
C ASP A 119 8.62 -8.13 -3.71
N GLU A 120 9.29 -8.39 -4.83
CA GLU A 120 9.56 -7.40 -5.89
C GLU A 120 8.28 -6.86 -6.53
N HIS A 121 7.26 -7.71 -6.75
CA HIS A 121 6.03 -7.33 -7.44
C HIS A 121 4.92 -6.84 -6.48
N ARG A 122 5.04 -7.10 -5.17
CA ARG A 122 4.02 -6.73 -4.16
C ARG A 122 3.69 -5.24 -4.20
N ASP A 123 4.71 -4.39 -4.27
CA ASP A 123 4.53 -2.95 -4.22
C ASP A 123 3.76 -2.43 -5.44
N GLY A 124 4.09 -2.92 -6.64
CA GLY A 124 3.39 -2.53 -7.87
C GLY A 124 1.94 -3.00 -7.91
N ILE A 125 1.66 -4.21 -7.42
CA ILE A 125 0.29 -4.75 -7.31
C ILE A 125 -0.52 -3.93 -6.32
N TRP A 126 0.04 -3.59 -5.17
CA TRP A 126 -0.67 -2.82 -4.15
C TRP A 126 -1.03 -1.42 -4.59
N ARG A 127 -0.08 -0.74 -5.23
CA ARG A 127 -0.34 0.56 -5.82
C ARG A 127 -1.49 0.48 -6.83
N THR A 128 -1.54 -0.56 -7.65
CA THR A 128 -2.64 -0.74 -8.59
C THR A 128 -3.98 -1.05 -7.91
N PHE A 129 -3.98 -1.74 -6.76
CA PHE A 129 -5.22 -2.06 -6.04
C PHE A 129 -5.79 -0.85 -5.31
N PHE A 130 -4.92 -0.09 -4.64
CA PHE A 130 -5.35 0.93 -3.69
C PHE A 130 -5.03 2.35 -4.14
N GLU A 131 -3.95 2.62 -4.88
CA GLU A 131 -3.70 3.99 -5.37
C GLU A 131 -4.62 4.33 -6.56
N SER A 132 -4.81 3.42 -7.52
CA SER A 132 -5.67 3.68 -8.70
C SER A 132 -7.17 3.42 -8.48
N GLY A 133 -7.61 3.15 -7.24
CA GLY A 133 -9.02 3.01 -6.89
C GLY A 133 -9.76 1.84 -7.57
N LEU A 134 -9.02 0.86 -8.09
CA LEU A 134 -9.56 -0.25 -8.90
C LEU A 134 -10.63 -1.07 -8.16
N LEU A 135 -10.52 -1.12 -6.83
CA LEU A 135 -11.37 -1.93 -5.95
C LEU A 135 -12.32 -1.10 -5.07
N ASP A 136 -12.40 0.23 -5.24
CA ASP A 136 -13.11 1.10 -4.29
C ASP A 136 -14.62 0.81 -4.18
N ASN A 137 -15.24 0.28 -5.24
CA ASN A 137 -16.66 -0.08 -5.26
C ASN A 137 -16.92 -1.58 -4.95
N LYS A 138 -15.93 -2.30 -4.42
CA LYS A 138 -16.00 -3.75 -4.19
C LYS A 138 -15.68 -4.09 -2.74
N GLN A 139 -16.33 -5.13 -2.23
CA GLN A 139 -15.92 -5.73 -0.96
C GLN A 139 -14.65 -6.55 -1.18
N VAL A 140 -13.57 -6.21 -0.50
CA VAL A 140 -12.31 -6.95 -0.54
C VAL A 140 -12.17 -7.79 0.73
N ILE A 141 -12.00 -9.11 0.56
CA ILE A 141 -11.66 -10.04 1.63
C ILE A 141 -10.23 -10.49 1.38
N LEU A 142 -9.35 -10.30 2.35
CA LEU A 142 -7.95 -10.67 2.24
C LEU A 142 -7.55 -11.58 3.40
N THR A 143 -6.93 -12.70 3.07
CA THR A 143 -6.25 -13.58 4.03
C THR A 143 -4.74 -13.49 3.79
N SER A 144 -3.98 -13.46 4.88
CA SER A 144 -2.52 -13.44 4.85
C SER A 144 -1.98 -13.93 6.19
N HIS A 145 -0.84 -14.61 6.15
CA HIS A 145 -0.08 -15.01 7.33
C HIS A 145 1.01 -14.00 7.71
N ALA A 146 1.29 -12.99 6.85
CA ALA A 146 2.31 -11.98 7.14
C ALA A 146 1.69 -10.76 7.84
N GLU A 147 2.00 -10.57 9.12
CA GLU A 147 1.47 -9.45 9.93
C GLU A 147 1.97 -8.10 9.44
N GLU A 148 3.27 -7.97 9.13
CA GLU A 148 3.86 -6.71 8.64
C GLU A 148 3.21 -6.23 7.32
N PHE A 149 2.77 -7.18 6.51
CA PHE A 149 2.06 -6.89 5.28
C PHE A 149 0.68 -6.27 5.54
N LEU A 150 -0.10 -6.85 6.46
CA LEU A 150 -1.39 -6.30 6.88
C LEU A 150 -1.24 -4.93 7.54
N HIS A 151 -0.16 -4.76 8.30
CA HIS A 151 0.19 -3.49 8.91
C HIS A 151 0.46 -2.42 7.84
N ARG A 152 1.27 -2.72 6.82
CA ARG A 152 1.55 -1.81 5.71
C ARG A 152 0.27 -1.38 4.98
N ILE A 153 -0.65 -2.31 4.70
CA ILE A 153 -1.96 -2.01 4.07
C ILE A 153 -2.73 -0.96 4.89
N GLN A 154 -2.79 -1.12 6.21
CA GLN A 154 -3.49 -0.16 7.07
C GLN A 154 -2.84 1.23 7.05
N GLN A 155 -1.52 1.34 6.90
CA GLN A 155 -0.85 2.63 6.78
C GLN A 155 -1.10 3.26 5.41
N GLU A 156 -1.04 2.47 4.33
CA GLU A 156 -1.21 2.96 2.98
C GLU A 156 -2.64 3.42 2.68
N LEU A 157 -3.65 2.82 3.33
CA LEU A 157 -5.06 3.21 3.18
C LEU A 157 -5.45 4.51 3.90
N GLY A 158 -4.59 5.01 4.80
CA GLY A 158 -4.92 6.15 5.66
C GLY A 158 -5.91 5.79 6.77
N ALA A 159 -6.04 6.68 7.74
CA ALA A 159 -6.80 6.45 8.97
C ALA A 159 -8.30 6.23 8.71
N GLU A 160 -8.87 7.02 7.79
CA GLU A 160 -10.31 6.95 7.47
C GLU A 160 -10.71 5.58 6.95
N ARG A 161 -10.07 5.10 5.86
CA ARG A 161 -10.35 3.78 5.29
C ARG A 161 -9.93 2.66 6.23
N ALA A 162 -8.79 2.80 6.92
CA ALA A 162 -8.34 1.81 7.89
C ALA A 162 -9.35 1.59 9.03
N SER A 163 -10.05 2.64 9.47
CA SER A 163 -11.08 2.55 10.51
C SER A 163 -12.31 1.72 10.09
N GLN A 164 -12.51 1.53 8.78
CA GLN A 164 -13.62 0.77 8.21
C GLN A 164 -13.28 -0.71 8.00
N ILE A 165 -12.01 -1.10 8.19
CA ILE A 165 -11.56 -2.48 8.01
C ILE A 165 -12.03 -3.34 9.18
N ARG A 166 -12.67 -4.48 8.86
CA ARG A 166 -12.90 -5.56 9.81
C ARG A 166 -11.73 -6.53 9.78
N LEU A 167 -10.98 -6.59 10.88
CA LEU A 167 -9.84 -7.48 11.02
C LEU A 167 -10.23 -8.67 11.90
N TYR A 168 -9.84 -9.87 11.47
CA TYR A 168 -9.98 -11.09 12.25
C TYR A 168 -8.59 -11.73 12.36
N ARG A 169 -8.20 -12.12 13.58
CA ARG A 169 -6.92 -12.79 13.81
C ARG A 169 -7.18 -14.21 14.31
N PHE A 170 -6.74 -15.18 13.51
CA PHE A 170 -6.71 -16.57 13.93
C PHE A 170 -5.57 -16.78 14.93
N LEU A 171 -5.88 -17.33 16.10
CA LEU A 171 -4.93 -17.54 17.18
C LEU A 171 -4.38 -18.98 17.15
N PRO A 172 -3.15 -19.21 17.62
CA PRO A 172 -2.60 -20.55 17.74
C PRO A 172 -3.49 -21.47 18.61
N HIS A 173 -3.58 -22.74 18.21
CA HIS A 173 -4.18 -23.75 19.08
C HIS A 173 -3.27 -23.99 20.30
N GLN A 174 -3.86 -24.26 21.46
CA GLN A 174 -3.14 -24.62 22.69
C GLN A 174 -3.36 -26.10 23.05
N GLY A 175 -3.78 -26.90 22.06
CA GLY A 175 -4.13 -28.31 22.23
C GLY A 175 -5.63 -28.57 22.05
N GLU A 176 -6.43 -27.52 21.83
CA GLU A 176 -7.83 -27.65 21.47
C GLU A 176 -8.02 -27.89 19.96
N TYR A 177 -9.13 -28.55 19.60
CA TYR A 177 -9.53 -28.78 18.21
C TYR A 177 -10.50 -27.72 17.65
N HIS A 178 -10.77 -26.66 18.41
CA HIS A 178 -11.67 -25.58 17.99
C HIS A 178 -10.88 -24.35 17.53
N LEU A 179 -11.38 -23.67 16.49
CA LEU A 179 -10.78 -22.43 15.99
C LEU A 179 -10.87 -21.33 17.05
N ARG A 180 -9.73 -20.72 17.36
CA ARG A 180 -9.64 -19.55 18.23
C ARG A 180 -9.50 -18.32 17.34
N ILE A 181 -10.45 -17.41 17.45
CA ILE A 181 -10.51 -16.20 16.62
C ILE A 181 -10.61 -15.00 17.56
N ASP A 182 -9.69 -14.06 17.37
CA ASP A 182 -9.79 -12.71 17.89
C ASP A 182 -10.54 -11.86 16.87
N THR A 183 -11.76 -11.45 17.22
CA THR A 183 -12.69 -10.74 16.33
C THR A 183 -12.57 -9.22 16.41
N ASP A 184 -11.77 -8.71 17.34
CA ASP A 184 -11.52 -7.28 17.50
C ASP A 184 -10.04 -7.01 17.85
N PRO A 185 -9.10 -7.48 17.00
CA PRO A 185 -7.69 -7.20 17.20
C PRO A 185 -7.44 -5.68 17.03
N PRO A 186 -6.49 -5.10 17.78
CA PRO A 186 -6.21 -3.68 17.71
C PRO A 186 -5.76 -3.27 16.30
N THR A 187 -6.18 -2.08 15.85
CA THR A 187 -5.67 -1.47 14.63
C THR A 187 -4.15 -1.30 14.73
N LYS A 188 -3.49 -1.35 13.57
CA LYS A 188 -2.07 -1.07 13.45
C LYS A 188 -1.81 0.31 12.85
N ASN A 189 -2.82 0.99 12.30
CA ASN A 189 -2.66 2.32 11.70
C ASN A 189 -2.13 3.33 12.74
N TYR A 190 -1.03 4.02 12.43
CA TYR A 190 -0.34 4.87 13.41
C TYR A 190 -1.15 6.10 13.81
N VAL A 191 -1.94 6.66 12.88
CA VAL A 191 -2.80 7.82 13.16
C VAL A 191 -3.96 7.41 14.06
N LEU A 192 -4.62 6.27 13.79
CA LEU A 192 -5.69 5.76 14.65
C LEU A 192 -5.17 5.42 16.05
N LEU A 193 -3.98 4.81 16.16
CA LEU A 193 -3.33 4.55 17.44
C LEU A 193 -3.03 5.85 18.20
N ALA A 194 -2.51 6.88 17.51
CA ALA A 194 -2.25 8.18 18.12
C ALA A 194 -3.54 8.86 18.61
N GLN A 195 -4.62 8.80 17.81
CA GLN A 195 -5.93 9.29 18.20
C GLN A 195 -6.44 8.58 19.46
N ALA A 196 -6.40 7.25 19.47
CA ALA A 196 -6.84 6.44 20.62
C ALA A 196 -6.05 6.78 21.89
N SER A 197 -4.71 6.88 21.82
CA SER A 197 -3.88 7.26 22.97
C SER A 197 -4.15 8.68 23.47
N VAL A 198 -4.45 9.64 22.58
CA VAL A 198 -4.88 10.98 23.01
C VAL A 198 -6.21 10.91 23.75
N HIS A 199 -7.17 10.12 23.26
CA HIS A 199 -8.46 9.93 23.92
C HIS A 199 -8.34 9.23 25.27
N ALA A 200 -7.35 8.34 25.42
CA ALA A 200 -7.03 7.66 26.68
C ALA A 200 -6.16 8.48 27.64
N GLU A 201 -5.81 9.74 27.30
CA GLU A 201 -4.88 10.60 28.07
C GLU A 201 -3.46 10.03 28.21
N GLU A 202 -3.06 9.11 27.33
CA GLU A 202 -1.74 8.49 27.29
C GLU A 202 -0.76 9.33 26.46
N LYS A 203 -0.36 10.49 27.02
CA LYS A 203 0.46 11.49 26.31
C LYS A 203 1.72 10.93 25.64
N ARG A 204 2.43 10.01 26.31
CA ARG A 204 3.66 9.40 25.81
C ARG A 204 3.40 8.46 24.63
N GLU A 205 2.40 7.60 24.76
CA GLU A 205 2.02 6.66 23.69
C GLU A 205 1.47 7.42 22.48
N ALA A 206 0.68 8.46 22.71
CA ALA A 206 0.22 9.38 21.67
C ALA A 206 1.38 10.00 20.90
N LEU A 207 2.43 10.48 21.57
CA LEU A 207 3.63 10.99 20.91
C LEU A 207 4.42 9.90 20.16
N ARG A 208 4.50 8.69 20.73
CA ARG A 208 5.17 7.54 20.08
C ARG A 208 4.47 7.18 18.77
N HIS A 209 3.15 7.05 18.80
CA HIS A 209 2.35 6.75 17.61
C HIS A 209 2.33 7.92 16.62
N SER A 210 2.24 9.17 17.11
CA SER A 210 2.33 10.36 16.25
C SER A 210 3.67 10.45 15.54
N ARG A 211 4.77 10.09 16.19
CA ARG A 211 6.09 10.02 15.54
C ARG A 211 6.08 9.06 14.36
N ALA A 212 5.67 7.81 14.59
CA ALA A 212 5.60 6.79 13.55
C ALA A 212 4.66 7.20 12.40
N ALA A 213 3.52 7.83 12.73
CA ALA A 213 2.60 8.40 11.76
C ALA A 213 3.29 9.48 10.92
N ILE A 214 3.89 10.51 11.54
CA ILE A 214 4.53 11.61 10.82
C ILE A 214 5.70 11.11 9.96
N GLU A 215 6.49 10.16 10.45
CA GLU A 215 7.56 9.53 9.65
C GLU A 215 6.98 8.90 8.37
N SER A 216 5.98 8.02 8.52
CA SER A 216 5.32 7.35 7.39
C SER A 216 4.62 8.33 6.43
N LEU A 217 3.88 9.31 6.97
CA LEU A 217 3.15 10.31 6.19
C LEU A 217 4.10 11.21 5.40
N THR A 218 5.21 11.63 6.01
CA THR A 218 6.21 12.44 5.31
C THR A 218 6.95 11.66 4.23
N ASP A 219 7.17 10.35 4.39
CA ASP A 219 7.70 9.49 3.32
C ASP A 219 6.73 9.37 2.14
N ARG A 220 5.44 9.17 2.42
CA ARG A 220 4.38 9.11 1.40
C ARG A 220 4.29 10.43 0.64
N ALA A 221 4.25 11.56 1.36
CA ALA A 221 4.20 12.89 0.77
C ALA A 221 5.44 13.22 -0.07
N TRP A 222 6.63 12.84 0.39
CA TRP A 222 7.86 13.02 -0.39
C TRP A 222 7.88 12.14 -1.64
N THR A 223 7.45 10.87 -1.53
CA THR A 223 7.31 9.98 -2.68
C THR A 223 6.36 10.56 -3.73
N TRP A 224 5.22 11.12 -3.31
CA TRP A 224 4.29 11.81 -4.20
C TRP A 224 4.93 13.04 -4.86
N LEU A 225 5.65 13.85 -4.09
CA LEU A 225 6.35 15.03 -4.59
C LEU A 225 7.35 14.67 -5.70
N GLY A 226 8.18 13.64 -5.49
CA GLY A 226 9.17 13.20 -6.47
C GLY A 226 8.56 12.61 -7.75
N LYS A 227 7.33 12.09 -7.69
CA LYS A 227 6.62 11.60 -8.89
C LYS A 227 6.05 12.74 -9.75
N LYS A 228 5.65 13.86 -9.15
CA LYS A 228 4.93 14.95 -9.83
C LYS A 228 5.78 16.21 -10.08
N HIS A 229 6.84 16.38 -9.29
CA HIS A 229 7.69 17.56 -9.28
C HIS A 229 9.17 17.17 -9.04
N ASP A 230 10.06 18.16 -8.95
CA ASP A 230 11.43 17.92 -8.49
C ASP A 230 11.41 17.51 -7.01
N GLY A 231 11.70 16.22 -6.77
CA GLY A 231 11.67 15.58 -5.45
C GLY A 231 12.98 15.69 -4.67
N ALA A 232 14.00 16.39 -5.17
CA ALA A 232 15.27 16.49 -4.47
C ALA A 232 15.15 17.36 -3.21
N LEU A 233 15.29 16.75 -2.03
CA LEU A 233 15.36 17.46 -0.75
C LEU A 233 16.81 17.43 -0.21
N GLU A 234 17.39 18.60 -0.01
CA GLU A 234 18.68 18.73 0.68
C GLU A 234 18.45 18.75 2.20
N ILE A 235 18.68 17.60 2.84
CA ILE A 235 18.59 17.42 4.29
C ILE A 235 19.99 17.45 4.90
N LYS A 236 20.26 18.46 5.74
CA LYS A 236 21.53 18.57 6.46
C LYS A 236 21.50 17.69 7.71
N LEU A 237 22.49 16.83 7.85
CA LEU A 237 22.71 16.05 9.07
C LEU A 237 23.57 16.86 10.05
N SER A 238 23.17 16.90 11.31
CA SER A 238 23.89 17.59 12.39
C SER A 238 25.15 16.83 12.85
N GLY A 239 25.36 15.60 12.37
CA GLY A 239 26.60 14.84 12.56
C GLY A 239 26.53 13.39 12.01
N PRO A 240 27.64 12.63 12.05
CA PRO A 240 27.73 11.29 11.46
C PRO A 240 26.81 10.22 12.10
N ARG A 241 26.33 10.48 13.32
CA ARG A 241 25.38 9.64 14.07
C ARG A 241 24.10 10.39 14.45
N ALA A 242 23.87 11.56 13.85
CA ALA A 242 22.63 12.27 14.08
C ALA A 242 21.49 11.43 13.52
N ASN A 243 20.49 11.13 14.36
CA ASN A 243 19.23 10.60 13.86
C ASN A 243 18.67 11.60 12.84
N TRP A 244 17.99 11.10 11.82
CA TRP A 244 17.21 11.94 10.92
C TRP A 244 16.28 12.79 11.78
N GLU A 245 16.54 14.09 11.85
CA GLU A 245 15.70 14.99 12.63
C GLU A 245 14.36 15.11 11.89
N LEU A 246 13.33 14.46 12.42
CA LEU A 246 11.97 14.47 11.86
C LEU A 246 11.50 15.91 11.60
N ASN A 247 11.90 16.83 12.48
CA ASN A 247 11.66 18.26 12.29
C ASN A 247 12.28 18.80 10.99
N ASN A 248 13.55 18.50 10.70
CA ASN A 248 14.23 18.94 9.49
C ASN A 248 13.56 18.38 8.23
N LYS A 249 13.17 17.09 8.26
CA LYS A 249 12.38 16.47 7.18
C LYS A 249 11.06 17.22 6.94
N CYS A 250 10.32 17.52 8.00
CA CYS A 250 9.07 18.30 7.91
C CYS A 250 9.30 19.71 7.35
N VAL A 251 10.35 20.42 7.80
CA VAL A 251 10.70 21.77 7.32
C VAL A 251 11.02 21.77 5.83
N LYS A 252 11.84 20.81 5.39
CA LYS A 252 12.28 20.70 3.98
C LYS A 252 11.13 20.31 3.07
N LEU A 253 10.35 19.31 3.47
CA LEU A 253 9.17 18.88 2.73
C LEU A 253 8.16 20.03 2.60
N ARG A 254 7.86 20.73 3.69
CA ARG A 254 7.00 21.93 3.66
C ARG A 254 7.51 22.97 2.67
N SER A 255 8.80 23.29 2.73
CA SER A 255 9.41 24.30 1.84
C SER A 255 9.31 23.90 0.37
N ALA A 256 9.52 22.62 0.05
CA ALA A 256 9.39 22.11 -1.30
C ALA A 256 7.93 22.13 -1.80
N MET A 257 6.98 21.66 -0.98
CA MET A 257 5.56 21.65 -1.33
C MET A 257 4.97 23.06 -1.48
N ARG A 258 5.45 24.05 -0.73
CA ARG A 258 5.03 25.46 -0.88
C ARG A 258 5.40 26.08 -2.23
N LYS A 259 6.39 25.53 -2.95
CA LYS A 259 6.80 26.02 -4.26
C LYS A 259 5.87 25.56 -5.38
N ILE A 260 4.96 24.62 -5.11
CA ILE A 260 4.02 24.10 -6.11
C ILE A 260 3.03 25.22 -6.45
N PRO A 261 2.96 25.66 -7.72
CA PRO A 261 1.98 26.67 -8.14
C PRO A 261 0.58 26.04 -8.15
N ASN A 262 -0.43 26.78 -7.68
CA ASN A 262 -1.83 26.34 -7.62
C ASN A 262 -2.01 24.96 -6.97
N PRO A 263 -1.64 24.81 -5.68
CA PRO A 263 -1.67 23.52 -5.01
C PRO A 263 -3.08 22.94 -4.93
N HIS A 264 -3.23 21.67 -5.28
CA HIS A 264 -4.44 20.88 -5.06
C HIS A 264 -4.87 20.94 -3.57
N GLN A 265 -6.17 20.76 -3.29
CA GLN A 265 -6.69 20.81 -1.91
C GLN A 265 -5.93 19.87 -0.96
N GLY A 266 -5.56 18.66 -1.43
CA GLY A 266 -4.74 17.73 -0.66
C GLY A 266 -3.35 18.27 -0.30
N VAL A 267 -2.68 18.99 -1.21
CA VAL A 267 -1.40 19.66 -0.92
C VAL A 267 -1.61 20.76 0.12
N GLN A 268 -2.70 21.53 0.02
CA GLN A 268 -3.02 22.58 0.98
C GLN A 268 -3.25 22.00 2.39
N ALA A 269 -3.95 20.87 2.50
CA ALA A 269 -4.16 20.17 3.77
C ALA A 269 -2.83 19.68 4.36
N ILE A 270 -1.96 19.06 3.55
CA ILE A 270 -0.62 18.64 4.00
C ILE A 270 0.18 19.84 4.50
N LEU A 271 0.17 20.96 3.77
CA LEU A 271 0.85 22.19 4.18
C LEU A 271 0.29 22.74 5.50
N ALA A 272 -1.03 22.75 5.67
CA ALA A 272 -1.67 23.20 6.91
C ALA A 272 -1.27 22.32 8.11
N GLY A 273 -1.24 20.98 7.93
CA GLY A 273 -0.78 20.07 8.97
C GLY A 273 0.71 20.27 9.30
N LEU A 274 1.57 20.44 8.29
CA LEU A 274 2.99 20.73 8.49
C LEU A 274 3.21 22.08 9.17
N ASP A 275 2.41 23.09 8.87
CA ASP A 275 2.47 24.40 9.53
C ASP A 275 2.06 24.31 10.99
N ALA A 276 0.93 23.67 11.30
CA ALA A 276 0.51 23.44 12.68
C ALA A 276 1.55 22.66 13.50
N LEU A 277 2.24 21.69 12.86
CA LEU A 277 3.29 20.90 13.49
C LEU A 277 4.56 21.75 13.77
N LEU A 278 4.94 22.62 12.82
CA LEU A 278 6.19 23.40 12.85
C LEU A 278 6.07 24.77 13.54
N ASP A 279 4.86 25.29 13.73
CA ASP A 279 4.61 26.53 14.49
C ASP A 279 4.96 26.35 15.98
N ARG A 280 4.99 25.11 16.47
CA ARG A 280 5.55 24.80 17.78
C ARG A 280 7.07 24.84 17.75
N SER A 281 7.68 25.42 18.77
CA SER A 281 9.14 25.47 18.87
C SER A 281 9.75 24.07 18.72
N GLY A 282 10.62 23.90 17.73
CA GLY A 282 11.40 22.67 17.52
C GLY A 282 12.29 22.30 18.72
N THR A 283 12.44 23.20 19.69
CA THR A 283 13.15 22.97 20.96
C THR A 283 12.24 22.47 22.10
N SER A 284 10.93 22.35 21.88
CA SER A 284 9.97 21.81 22.86
C SER A 284 10.31 20.36 23.26
N ILE A 285 9.85 19.95 24.44
CA ILE A 285 10.12 18.60 24.96
C ILE A 285 9.46 17.52 24.09
N GLU A 286 8.32 17.84 23.47
CA GLU A 286 7.60 17.00 22.54
C GLU A 286 8.40 16.82 21.24
N TRP A 287 8.89 17.92 20.64
CA TRP A 287 9.75 17.83 19.45
C TRP A 287 11.06 17.08 19.72
N ARG A 288 11.66 17.25 20.91
CA ARG A 288 12.82 16.45 21.31
C ARG A 288 12.49 14.97 21.41
N TYR A 289 11.28 14.60 21.84
CA TYR A 289 10.83 13.20 21.85
C TYR A 289 10.62 12.68 20.42
N LEU A 290 9.95 13.46 19.56
CA LEU A 290 9.74 13.15 18.15
C LEU A 290 11.06 12.98 17.37
N ASN A 291 12.11 13.73 17.71
CA ASN A 291 13.43 13.63 17.05
C ASN A 291 14.33 12.53 17.68
N GLY A 292 14.39 12.43 19.01
CA GLY A 292 15.44 11.70 19.73
C GLY A 292 15.30 10.18 19.82
N GLY A 293 14.09 9.65 19.62
CA GLY A 293 13.80 8.22 19.78
C GLY A 293 13.46 7.88 21.23
N THR A 294 12.93 6.68 21.45
CA THR A 294 12.35 6.21 22.72
C THR A 294 13.36 5.94 23.84
N HIS A 295 14.57 6.51 23.77
CA HIS A 295 15.59 6.26 24.78
C HIS A 295 15.18 6.94 26.10
N ASP A 296 15.01 6.12 27.13
CA ASP A 296 14.42 6.43 28.42
C ASP A 296 15.41 7.18 29.35
N SER A 297 16.22 8.07 28.79
CA SER A 297 17.13 8.90 29.58
C SER A 297 16.34 10.05 30.21
N GLN A 298 15.86 9.78 31.44
CA GLN A 298 15.50 10.72 32.50
C GLN A 298 15.01 12.09 32.02
N ARG A 299 13.68 12.25 31.92
CA ARG A 299 13.06 13.57 31.78
C ARG A 299 11.87 13.67 32.73
N ASP A 300 12.08 14.34 33.87
CA ASP A 300 11.08 14.72 34.87
C ASP A 300 10.12 15.83 34.38
N HIS A 301 9.81 15.86 33.08
CA HIS A 301 8.95 16.87 32.49
C HIS A 301 7.72 16.21 31.88
N GLU A 302 6.56 16.58 32.41
CA GLU A 302 5.27 16.16 31.90
C GLU A 302 5.01 16.82 30.53
N PHE A 303 4.52 16.04 29.57
CA PHE A 303 4.13 16.57 28.26
C PHE A 303 2.90 17.47 28.38
N ASP A 304 2.87 18.55 27.60
CA ASP A 304 1.71 19.43 27.52
C ASP A 304 0.59 18.74 26.71
N ARG A 305 -0.61 18.63 27.31
CA ARG A 305 -1.76 17.97 26.67
C ARG A 305 -2.16 18.68 25.38
N ALA A 306 -2.15 20.01 25.37
CA ALA A 306 -2.47 20.78 24.18
C ALA A 306 -1.42 20.53 23.07
N ALA A 307 -0.14 20.40 23.45
CA ALA A 307 0.93 20.01 22.53
C ALA A 307 0.71 18.68 21.85
N VAL A 308 0.49 17.64 22.64
CA VAL A 308 0.28 16.30 22.12
C VAL A 308 -0.93 16.26 21.21
N ARG A 309 -2.01 16.97 21.58
CA ARG A 309 -3.20 17.06 20.74
C ARG A 309 -2.93 17.75 19.40
N THR A 310 -2.25 18.89 19.39
CA THR A 310 -1.87 19.59 18.15
C THR A 310 -1.03 18.72 17.23
N ILE A 311 -0.05 17.97 17.78
CA ILE A 311 0.81 17.09 16.99
C ILE A 311 -0.01 15.97 16.32
N MET A 312 -0.94 15.37 17.07
CA MET A 312 -1.81 14.31 16.54
C MET A 312 -2.80 14.86 15.51
N ASP A 313 -3.43 16.02 15.76
CA ASP A 313 -4.36 16.66 14.82
C ASP A 313 -3.62 17.07 13.52
N ALA A 314 -2.37 17.52 13.63
CA ALA A 314 -1.50 17.79 12.48
C ALA A 314 -1.22 16.52 11.66
N ALA A 315 -0.89 15.40 12.31
CA ALA A 315 -0.70 14.11 11.62
C ALA A 315 -1.99 13.66 10.91
N SER A 316 -3.15 13.78 11.58
CA SER A 316 -4.46 13.46 10.99
C SER A 316 -4.80 14.34 9.78
N THR A 317 -4.41 15.61 9.82
CA THR A 317 -4.61 16.56 8.72
C THR A 317 -3.72 16.20 7.52
N ILE A 318 -2.45 15.83 7.75
CA ILE A 318 -1.54 15.36 6.71
C ILE A 318 -2.07 14.07 6.07
N ASP A 319 -2.54 13.12 6.88
CA ASP A 319 -3.12 11.86 6.40
C ASP A 319 -4.34 12.10 5.50
N SER A 320 -5.29 12.94 5.95
CA SER A 320 -6.46 13.33 5.15
C SER A 320 -6.05 14.03 3.85
N GLY A 321 -5.01 14.87 3.90
CA GLY A 321 -4.47 15.53 2.72
C GLY A 321 -3.86 14.56 1.70
N LEU A 322 -3.17 13.51 2.16
CA LEU A 322 -2.65 12.45 1.31
C LEU A 322 -3.77 11.63 0.67
N GLU A 323 -4.84 11.33 1.40
CA GLU A 323 -6.01 10.65 0.83
C GLU A 323 -6.70 11.52 -0.23
N ALA A 324 -6.82 12.83 0.00
CA ALA A 324 -7.34 13.76 -1.00
C ALA A 324 -6.46 13.87 -2.26
N LEU A 325 -5.15 13.61 -2.16
CA LEU A 325 -4.25 13.53 -3.33
C LEU A 325 -4.36 12.21 -4.10
N ARG A 326 -4.93 11.17 -3.51
CA ARG A 326 -5.18 9.90 -4.20
C ARG A 326 -6.45 9.94 -5.04
N ASN A 327 -7.45 10.70 -4.57
CA ASN A 327 -8.78 10.76 -5.18
C ASN A 327 -8.93 11.88 -6.23
N GLY A 328 -7.89 12.67 -6.50
CA GLY A 328 -7.89 13.79 -7.47
C GLY A 328 -6.70 13.73 -8.42
#